data_AF-A0A2W0CEB4-F1
#
_entry.id   AF-A0A2W0CEB4-F1
#
_cell.length_a   1.000
_cell.length_b   1.000
_cell.length_c   1.000
_cell.angle_alpha   90.00
_cell.angle_beta   90.00
_cell.angle_gamma   90.00
#
_symmetry.space_group_name_H-M   'P 1'
#
loop_
_entity.id
_entity.type
_entity.pdbx_description
1 polymer ?
#
loop_
_entity_poly.entity_id
_entity_poly.type
_entity_poly.pdbx_seq_one_letter_code
_entity_poly.pdbx_strand_id
1 'polypeptide(L)'
;MAPDKTKLFPNENIRTVCYIQNLPPRPNVDIGDYTYYSDNSNPPEHFYERILHHYDFLGDRLVIGKFCAIAEGVTFIMNGANHRMEGMTTYPFNIFAGGWERVTPTLDQLPFKGDTVLGNDVWLGQNVTIMPGVTIGDGAIVASNSTVTRNIEPYVIVGGNPAKPIKKRFEDKTIELLLELKWWDQDEEWLDTHLEQLVSTYDLQTLKKLLDSR
;
A
#
# COMPACT_ATOMS: atom_id res chain seq x y z
N MET A 1 18.60 -17.15 -10.01
CA MET A 1 18.84 -15.74 -10.42
C MET A 1 17.53 -15.00 -10.38
N ALA A 2 17.41 -14.07 -9.44
CA ALA A 2 16.24 -13.22 -9.27
C ALA A 2 15.96 -12.36 -10.52
N PRO A 3 14.70 -11.93 -10.73
CA PRO A 3 14.40 -10.92 -11.72
C PRO A 3 15.16 -9.63 -11.42
N ASP A 4 15.60 -8.93 -12.47
CA ASP A 4 16.26 -7.63 -12.35
C ASP A 4 15.28 -6.60 -11.77
N LYS A 5 15.48 -6.25 -10.50
CA LYS A 5 14.61 -5.32 -9.76
C LYS A 5 14.67 -3.88 -10.27
N THR A 6 15.62 -3.54 -11.14
CA THR A 6 15.77 -2.21 -11.74
C THR A 6 14.97 -2.05 -13.04
N LYS A 7 14.51 -3.16 -13.63
CA LYS A 7 13.64 -3.11 -14.81
C LYS A 7 12.23 -2.69 -14.42
N LEU A 8 11.64 -1.78 -15.19
CA LEU A 8 10.21 -1.43 -15.05
C LEU A 8 9.32 -2.66 -15.33
N PHE A 9 9.61 -3.41 -16.39
CA PHE A 9 8.91 -4.64 -16.74
C PHE A 9 9.83 -5.85 -16.48
N PRO A 10 9.73 -6.51 -15.31
CA PRO A 10 10.64 -7.60 -14.95
C PRO A 10 10.50 -8.84 -15.84
N ASN A 11 9.32 -9.05 -16.41
CA ASN A 11 9.07 -10.06 -17.43
C ASN A 11 8.57 -9.37 -18.72
N GLU A 12 9.43 -9.30 -19.74
CA GLU A 12 9.14 -8.61 -21.00
C GLU A 12 7.95 -9.22 -21.77
N ASN A 13 7.60 -10.48 -21.47
CA ASN A 13 6.43 -11.15 -22.04
C ASN A 13 5.10 -10.80 -21.31
N ILE A 14 5.16 -10.15 -20.16
CA ILE A 14 3.99 -9.79 -19.33
C ILE A 14 4.03 -8.29 -19.05
N ARG A 15 3.62 -7.50 -20.05
CA ARG A 15 3.63 -6.03 -19.96
C ARG A 15 2.46 -5.44 -19.17
N THR A 16 1.55 -6.28 -18.66
CA THR A 16 0.47 -5.87 -17.75
C THR A 16 0.90 -5.88 -16.28
N VAL A 17 2.20 -6.09 -16.01
CA VAL A 17 2.80 -6.06 -14.67
C VAL A 17 4.06 -5.20 -14.71
N CYS A 18 4.18 -4.23 -13.81
CA CYS A 18 5.40 -3.44 -13.67
C CYS A 18 5.82 -3.26 -12.21
N TYR A 19 7.12 -3.10 -11.99
CA TYR A 19 7.72 -2.73 -10.72
C TYR A 19 7.57 -1.22 -10.49
N ILE A 20 6.68 -0.84 -9.58
CA ILE A 20 6.27 0.55 -9.40
C ILE A 20 7.31 1.41 -8.68
N GLN A 21 8.30 0.80 -8.03
CA GLN A 21 9.46 1.51 -7.49
C GLN A 21 10.35 2.12 -8.59
N ASN A 22 10.28 1.60 -9.82
CA ASN A 22 11.09 2.07 -10.95
C ASN A 22 10.41 3.17 -11.78
N LEU A 23 9.26 3.68 -11.32
CA LEU A 23 8.61 4.85 -11.92
C LEU A 23 9.41 6.13 -11.60
N PRO A 24 9.26 7.21 -12.40
CA PRO A 24 9.89 8.48 -12.10
C PRO A 24 9.56 8.94 -10.66
N PRO A 25 10.53 9.43 -9.87
CA PRO A 25 10.26 9.84 -8.49
C PRO A 25 9.13 10.87 -8.40
N ARG A 26 8.26 10.70 -7.41
CA ARG A 26 7.16 11.61 -7.09
C ARG A 26 7.29 12.12 -5.65
N PRO A 27 7.08 13.42 -5.38
CA PRO A 27 7.11 13.95 -4.01
C PRO A 27 6.16 13.20 -3.07
N ASN A 28 6.59 13.01 -1.81
CA ASN A 28 5.81 12.37 -0.74
C ASN A 28 5.30 10.95 -1.05
N VAL A 29 5.94 10.23 -1.99
CA VAL A 29 5.63 8.83 -2.29
C VAL A 29 6.91 8.00 -2.18
N ASP A 30 6.91 7.00 -1.29
CA ASP A 30 7.99 6.01 -1.17
C ASP A 30 7.46 4.62 -1.50
N ILE A 31 8.21 3.86 -2.30
CA ILE A 31 7.81 2.53 -2.75
C ILE A 31 9.01 1.59 -2.60
N GLY A 32 8.81 0.46 -1.92
CA GLY A 32 9.82 -0.57 -1.72
C GLY A 32 10.06 -1.45 -2.94
N ASP A 33 11.26 -2.02 -3.00
CA ASP A 33 11.69 -2.96 -4.05
C ASP A 33 10.71 -4.12 -4.25
N TYR A 34 10.65 -4.61 -5.49
CA TYR A 34 9.85 -5.76 -5.94
C TYR A 34 8.32 -5.60 -5.83
N THR A 35 7.84 -4.48 -5.29
CA THR A 35 6.40 -4.19 -5.27
C THR A 35 5.92 -3.92 -6.69
N TYR A 36 4.88 -4.66 -7.09
CA TYR A 36 4.34 -4.57 -8.43
C TYR A 36 2.90 -4.05 -8.44
N TYR A 37 2.56 -3.39 -9.54
CA TYR A 37 1.19 -3.11 -9.93
C TYR A 37 0.86 -3.89 -11.20
N SER A 38 -0.32 -4.49 -11.23
CA SER A 38 -0.84 -5.17 -12.41
C SER A 38 -2.13 -4.51 -12.89
N ASP A 39 -2.20 -4.19 -14.17
CA ASP A 39 -3.36 -3.58 -14.83
C ASP A 39 -3.46 -4.19 -16.23
N ASN A 40 -4.56 -4.88 -16.51
CA ASN A 40 -4.80 -5.48 -17.82
C ASN A 40 -5.59 -4.55 -18.75
N SER A 41 -6.20 -3.51 -18.19
CA SER A 41 -7.05 -2.57 -18.93
C SER A 41 -6.30 -1.30 -19.36
N ASN A 42 -5.27 -0.90 -18.62
CA ASN A 42 -4.46 0.30 -18.85
C ASN A 42 -2.96 -0.01 -18.69
N PRO A 43 -2.07 0.84 -19.22
CA PRO A 43 -0.63 0.71 -18.97
C PRO A 43 -0.33 0.75 -17.45
N PRO A 44 0.27 -0.30 -16.85
CA PRO A 44 0.50 -0.35 -15.41
C PRO A 44 1.50 0.72 -14.94
N GLU A 45 2.32 1.27 -15.83
CA GLU A 45 3.21 2.39 -15.51
C GLU A 45 2.47 3.70 -15.15
N HIS A 46 1.15 3.76 -15.39
CA HIS A 46 0.29 4.88 -14.96
C HIS A 46 -0.19 4.75 -13.51
N PHE A 47 0.47 3.93 -12.68
CA PHE A 47 0.11 3.71 -11.27
C PHE A 47 -0.17 4.99 -10.48
N TYR A 48 0.55 6.08 -10.75
CA TYR A 48 0.34 7.35 -10.06
C TYR A 48 -1.04 8.01 -10.29
N GLU A 49 -1.75 7.64 -11.35
CA GLU A 49 -3.16 8.02 -11.57
C GLU A 49 -4.10 7.38 -10.54
N ARG A 50 -3.63 6.36 -9.80
CA ARG A 50 -4.37 5.72 -8.71
C ARG A 50 -4.19 6.41 -7.37
N ILE A 51 -3.30 7.40 -7.28
CA ILE A 51 -3.07 8.20 -6.07
C ILE A 51 -3.82 9.53 -6.23
N LEU A 52 -4.99 9.60 -5.60
CA LEU A 52 -5.95 10.68 -5.77
C LEU A 52 -5.88 11.68 -4.61
N HIS A 53 -6.11 12.96 -4.93
CA HIS A 53 -6.17 14.06 -3.95
C HIS A 53 -4.90 14.25 -3.11
N HIS A 54 -3.74 13.93 -3.69
CA HIS A 54 -2.44 14.07 -3.05
C HIS A 54 -1.80 15.38 -3.47
N TYR A 55 -1.74 16.34 -2.56
CA TYR A 55 -1.20 17.68 -2.83
C TYR A 55 0.03 17.94 -1.97
N ASP A 56 1.15 18.32 -2.60
CA ASP A 56 2.45 18.50 -1.93
C ASP A 56 2.39 19.40 -0.70
N PHE A 57 1.56 20.45 -0.73
CA PHE A 57 1.42 21.41 0.37
C PHE A 57 0.76 20.84 1.63
N LEU A 58 0.06 19.69 1.54
CA LEU A 58 -0.50 19.01 2.71
C LEU A 58 0.55 18.17 3.44
N GLY A 59 1.63 17.77 2.75
CA GLY A 59 2.75 17.05 3.34
C GLY A 59 2.45 15.60 3.75
N ASP A 60 1.24 15.07 3.50
CA ASP A 60 0.95 13.66 3.75
C ASP A 60 1.73 12.77 2.78
N ARG A 61 2.19 11.63 3.29
CA ARG A 61 2.96 10.64 2.54
C ARG A 61 2.11 9.42 2.19
N LEU A 62 2.41 8.84 1.04
CA LEU A 62 2.07 7.46 0.72
C LEU A 62 3.34 6.61 0.80
N VAL A 63 3.38 5.67 1.73
CA VAL A 63 4.51 4.75 1.90
C VAL A 63 4.03 3.34 1.58
N ILE A 64 4.71 2.66 0.65
CA ILE A 64 4.41 1.28 0.28
C ILE A 64 5.67 0.45 0.50
N GLY A 65 5.56 -0.62 1.28
CA GLY A 65 6.65 -1.55 1.53
C GLY A 65 7.10 -2.35 0.31
N LYS A 66 7.97 -3.32 0.56
CA LYS A 66 8.55 -4.22 -0.45
C LYS A 66 7.64 -5.42 -0.71
N PHE A 67 7.80 -6.04 -1.89
CA PHE A 67 7.12 -7.29 -2.27
C PHE A 67 5.58 -7.24 -2.17
N CYS A 68 4.98 -6.07 -2.32
CA CYS A 68 3.53 -5.95 -2.33
C CYS A 68 2.94 -6.31 -3.70
N ALA A 69 1.75 -6.90 -3.68
CA ALA A 69 0.98 -7.27 -4.84
C ALA A 69 -0.23 -6.33 -4.97
N ILE A 70 -0.19 -5.41 -5.92
CA ILE A 70 -1.25 -4.41 -6.13
C ILE A 70 -1.99 -4.73 -7.42
N ALA A 71 -3.26 -5.14 -7.29
CA ALA A 71 -4.09 -5.47 -8.44
C ALA A 71 -4.71 -4.23 -9.10
N GLU A 72 -5.24 -4.46 -10.30
CA GLU A 72 -5.88 -3.45 -11.14
C GLU A 72 -6.97 -2.67 -10.39
N GLY A 73 -7.07 -1.37 -10.66
CA GLY A 73 -8.14 -0.52 -10.15
C GLY A 73 -8.05 -0.19 -8.65
N VAL A 74 -6.99 -0.63 -7.96
CA VAL A 74 -6.69 -0.13 -6.62
C VAL A 74 -6.56 1.39 -6.64
N THR A 75 -7.10 2.07 -5.63
CA THR A 75 -7.07 3.53 -5.49
C THR A 75 -6.66 3.93 -4.07
N PHE A 76 -5.83 4.96 -3.98
CA PHE A 76 -5.42 5.60 -2.74
C PHE A 76 -6.04 7.00 -2.68
N ILE A 77 -6.93 7.22 -1.70
CA ILE A 77 -7.48 8.55 -1.42
C ILE A 77 -6.59 9.20 -0.38
N MET A 78 -5.99 10.34 -0.72
CA MET A 78 -5.11 11.11 0.16
C MET A 78 -5.86 12.27 0.82
N ASN A 79 -5.20 13.02 1.70
CA ASN A 79 -5.88 13.97 2.60
C ASN A 79 -6.56 15.16 1.89
N GLY A 80 -6.17 15.47 0.66
CA GLY A 80 -6.77 16.57 -0.12
C GLY A 80 -8.22 16.36 -0.51
N ALA A 81 -8.79 15.18 -0.25
CA ALA A 81 -10.21 14.90 -0.44
C ALA A 81 -11.08 15.42 0.71
N ASN A 82 -10.49 15.77 1.85
CA ASN A 82 -11.23 16.13 3.06
C ASN A 82 -11.62 17.61 3.05
N HIS A 83 -12.91 17.87 3.26
CA HIS A 83 -13.44 19.23 3.39
C HIS A 83 -13.41 19.70 4.84
N ARG A 84 -13.37 21.02 5.06
CA ARG A 84 -13.63 21.62 6.38
C ARG A 84 -15.04 21.22 6.85
N MET A 85 -15.17 20.77 8.10
CA MET A 85 -16.43 20.22 8.65
C MET A 85 -16.97 20.94 9.90
N GLU A 86 -16.26 21.95 10.42
CA GLU A 86 -16.67 22.64 11.66
C GLU A 86 -17.87 23.58 11.48
N GLY A 87 -18.05 24.09 10.27
CA GLY A 87 -19.11 25.05 9.96
C GLY A 87 -20.46 24.38 9.67
N MET A 88 -21.45 25.20 9.33
CA MET A 88 -22.78 24.72 8.91
C MET A 88 -22.78 24.04 7.52
N THR A 89 -21.68 24.11 6.79
CA THR A 89 -21.55 23.59 5.43
C THR A 89 -20.13 23.11 5.18
N THR A 90 -20.00 22.10 4.32
CA THR A 90 -18.73 21.60 3.79
C THR A 90 -18.41 22.19 2.41
N TYR A 91 -19.23 23.10 1.88
CA TYR A 91 -19.03 23.68 0.55
C TYR A 91 -17.72 24.50 0.47
N PRO A 92 -16.82 24.20 -0.48
CA PRO A 92 -15.51 24.84 -0.56
C PRO A 92 -15.59 26.18 -1.30
N PHE A 93 -16.24 27.19 -0.73
CA PHE A 93 -16.44 28.50 -1.39
C PHE A 93 -15.14 29.08 -1.97
N ASN A 94 -14.03 28.89 -1.26
CA ASN A 94 -12.73 29.46 -1.59
C ASN A 94 -12.19 29.03 -2.97
N ILE A 95 -12.55 27.85 -3.48
CA ILE A 95 -11.97 27.33 -4.74
C ILE A 95 -12.58 27.99 -5.99
N PHE A 96 -13.70 28.71 -5.86
CA PHE A 96 -14.40 29.34 -6.97
C PHE A 96 -13.99 30.81 -7.21
N ALA A 97 -13.04 31.33 -6.43
CA ALA A 97 -12.53 32.71 -6.51
C ALA A 97 -13.64 33.78 -6.39
N GLY A 98 -13.45 34.96 -7.01
CA GLY A 98 -14.46 36.03 -7.01
C GLY A 98 -14.62 36.75 -5.67
N GLY A 99 -13.56 36.79 -4.86
CA GLY A 99 -13.57 37.33 -3.50
C GLY A 99 -13.96 36.29 -2.44
N TRP A 100 -14.32 35.06 -2.83
CA TRP A 100 -14.61 33.97 -1.90
C TRP A 100 -13.34 33.29 -1.38
N GLU A 101 -12.18 33.51 -2.01
CA GLU A 101 -10.87 33.09 -1.52
C GLU A 101 -10.55 33.66 -0.11
N ARG A 102 -11.26 34.70 0.34
CA ARG A 102 -11.16 35.26 1.71
C ARG A 102 -11.51 34.25 2.82
N VAL A 103 -12.18 33.14 2.49
CA VAL A 103 -12.50 32.05 3.44
C VAL A 103 -11.69 30.78 3.16
N THR A 104 -10.52 30.90 2.51
CA THR A 104 -9.59 29.78 2.35
C THR A 104 -9.23 29.18 3.71
N PRO A 105 -9.42 27.86 3.92
CA PRO A 105 -9.10 27.25 5.19
C PRO A 105 -7.59 27.24 5.42
N THR A 106 -7.19 27.41 6.68
CA THR A 106 -5.83 27.07 7.11
C THR A 106 -5.69 25.54 7.21
N LEU A 107 -4.46 25.03 7.23
CA LEU A 107 -4.22 23.57 7.27
C LEU A 107 -4.83 22.92 8.52
N ASP A 108 -4.80 23.60 9.66
CA ASP A 108 -5.39 23.13 10.92
C ASP A 108 -6.92 23.04 10.89
N GLN A 109 -7.58 23.72 9.94
CA GLN A 109 -9.03 23.67 9.75
C GLN A 109 -9.48 22.52 8.84
N LEU A 110 -8.54 21.84 8.19
CA LEU A 110 -8.83 20.69 7.34
C LEU A 110 -8.68 19.39 8.15
N PRO A 111 -9.61 18.43 8.02
CA PRO A 111 -9.46 17.13 8.66
C PRO A 111 -8.27 16.36 8.08
N PHE A 112 -7.13 16.44 8.74
CA PHE A 112 -5.92 15.70 8.39
C PHE A 112 -5.90 14.36 9.12
N LYS A 113 -5.66 13.26 8.39
CA LYS A 113 -5.67 11.88 8.89
C LYS A 113 -4.28 11.28 9.01
N GLY A 114 -3.24 11.98 8.57
CA GLY A 114 -1.87 11.48 8.54
C GLY A 114 -1.56 10.72 7.26
N ASP A 115 -0.42 10.03 7.28
CA ASP A 115 0.13 9.28 6.15
C ASP A 115 -0.64 7.98 5.91
N THR A 116 -0.69 7.56 4.65
CA THR A 116 -1.16 6.24 4.26
C THR A 116 0.04 5.31 4.13
N VAL A 117 0.05 4.21 4.90
CA VAL A 117 1.21 3.32 5.02
C VAL A 117 0.80 1.89 4.73
N LEU A 118 1.42 1.26 3.74
CA LEU A 118 1.36 -0.17 3.48
C LEU A 118 2.68 -0.78 3.93
N GLY A 119 2.60 -1.83 4.73
CA GLY A 119 3.74 -2.69 5.06
C GLY A 119 4.25 -3.46 3.85
N ASN A 120 5.01 -4.51 4.12
CA ASN A 120 5.62 -5.40 3.16
C ASN A 120 4.75 -6.66 2.96
N ASP A 121 4.89 -7.38 1.85
CA ASP A 121 4.10 -8.59 1.56
C ASP A 121 2.56 -8.35 1.58
N VAL A 122 2.12 -7.10 1.34
CA VAL A 122 0.69 -6.78 1.33
C VAL A 122 0.09 -7.17 -0.02
N TRP A 123 -1.04 -7.86 0.02
CA TRP A 123 -1.83 -8.17 -1.18
C TRP A 123 -3.12 -7.37 -1.22
N LEU A 124 -3.23 -6.45 -2.19
CA LEU A 124 -4.45 -5.71 -2.49
C LEU A 124 -5.18 -6.32 -3.68
N GLY A 125 -6.40 -6.80 -3.43
CA GLY A 125 -7.31 -7.27 -4.46
C GLY A 125 -7.78 -6.16 -5.40
N GLN A 126 -8.35 -6.57 -6.53
CA GLN A 126 -8.82 -5.66 -7.58
C GLN A 126 -9.84 -4.65 -7.04
N ASN A 127 -9.78 -3.40 -7.49
CA ASN A 127 -10.71 -2.32 -7.13
C ASN A 127 -10.80 -2.02 -5.62
N VAL A 128 -9.73 -2.25 -4.86
CA VAL A 128 -9.68 -1.82 -3.46
C VAL A 128 -9.50 -0.30 -3.38
N THR A 129 -10.24 0.36 -2.50
CA THR A 129 -10.03 1.77 -2.15
C THR A 129 -9.44 1.89 -0.75
N ILE A 130 -8.30 2.56 -0.62
CA ILE A 130 -7.65 2.88 0.64
C ILE A 130 -7.96 4.33 1.00
N MET A 131 -8.56 4.55 2.17
CA MET A 131 -8.90 5.89 2.67
C MET A 131 -7.69 6.57 3.35
N PRO A 132 -7.70 7.91 3.50
CA PRO A 132 -6.56 8.65 4.05
C PRO A 132 -6.18 8.22 5.46
N GLY A 133 -4.87 8.19 5.76
CA GLY A 133 -4.34 7.97 7.11
C GLY A 133 -4.37 6.52 7.60
N VAL A 134 -4.59 5.57 6.69
CA VAL A 134 -4.68 4.15 7.02
C VAL A 134 -3.30 3.51 7.04
N THR A 135 -3.01 2.71 8.07
CA THR A 135 -1.88 1.78 8.11
C THR A 135 -2.34 0.35 7.85
N ILE A 136 -1.72 -0.34 6.89
CA ILE A 136 -1.94 -1.75 6.56
C ILE A 136 -0.68 -2.53 6.93
N GLY A 137 -0.79 -3.42 7.92
CA GLY A 137 0.34 -4.19 8.44
C GLY A 137 0.91 -5.20 7.45
N ASP A 138 2.15 -5.63 7.71
CA ASP A 138 2.87 -6.58 6.86
C ASP A 138 2.08 -7.88 6.63
N GLY A 139 2.14 -8.45 5.43
CA GLY A 139 1.48 -9.71 5.10
C GLY A 139 -0.06 -9.65 5.10
N ALA A 140 -0.67 -8.48 5.23
CA ALA A 140 -2.13 -8.34 5.19
C ALA A 140 -2.69 -8.62 3.79
N ILE A 141 -3.94 -9.11 3.74
CA ILE A 141 -4.67 -9.36 2.49
C ILE A 141 -5.95 -8.56 2.51
N VAL A 142 -6.18 -7.75 1.47
CA VAL A 142 -7.41 -6.98 1.29
C VAL A 142 -8.18 -7.55 0.11
N ALA A 143 -9.37 -8.11 0.38
CA ALA A 143 -10.20 -8.69 -0.66
C ALA A 143 -10.64 -7.65 -1.70
N SER A 144 -10.85 -8.08 -2.95
CA SER A 144 -11.30 -7.21 -4.04
C SER A 144 -12.58 -6.43 -3.70
N ASN A 145 -12.71 -5.23 -4.29
CA ASN A 145 -13.83 -4.30 -4.09
C ASN A 145 -14.05 -3.85 -2.63
N SER A 146 -12.99 -3.89 -1.79
CA SER A 146 -13.07 -3.43 -0.41
C SER A 146 -12.75 -1.95 -0.26
N THR A 147 -13.34 -1.29 0.74
CA THR A 147 -13.00 0.09 1.12
C THR A 147 -12.39 0.09 2.51
N VAL A 148 -11.08 0.28 2.57
CA VAL A 148 -10.31 0.28 3.82
C VAL A 148 -10.42 1.65 4.47
N THR A 149 -11.14 1.70 5.59
CA THR A 149 -11.45 2.93 6.34
C THR A 149 -10.73 3.03 7.69
N ARG A 150 -9.98 1.99 8.07
CA ARG A 150 -9.29 1.84 9.36
C ARG A 150 -8.03 0.99 9.17
N ASN A 151 -7.13 1.09 10.14
CA ASN A 151 -5.89 0.30 10.14
C ASN A 151 -6.19 -1.21 10.12
N ILE A 152 -5.28 -1.96 9.48
CA ILE A 152 -5.33 -3.41 9.36
C ILE A 152 -4.11 -3.99 10.06
N GLU A 153 -4.34 -4.93 10.96
CA GLU A 153 -3.28 -5.65 11.65
C GLU A 153 -2.46 -6.54 10.69
N PRO A 154 -1.16 -6.76 10.96
CA PRO A 154 -0.35 -7.65 10.15
C PRO A 154 -0.95 -9.05 10.01
N TYR A 155 -0.76 -9.65 8.83
CA TYR A 155 -1.23 -11.00 8.50
C TYR A 155 -2.74 -11.22 8.70
N VAL A 156 -3.56 -10.16 8.67
CA VAL A 156 -5.02 -10.26 8.68
C VAL A 156 -5.58 -10.17 7.26
N ILE A 157 -6.58 -11.01 6.99
CA ILE A 157 -7.42 -10.92 5.80
C ILE A 157 -8.63 -10.06 6.14
N VAL A 158 -8.86 -9.01 5.36
CA VAL A 158 -10.04 -8.13 5.49
C VAL A 158 -10.84 -8.10 4.19
N GLY A 159 -12.11 -7.70 4.29
CA GLY A 159 -12.91 -7.41 3.10
C GLY A 159 -14.19 -6.62 3.39
N GLY A 160 -14.78 -6.05 2.34
CA GLY A 160 -16.06 -5.34 2.37
C GLY A 160 -15.96 -3.81 2.35
N ASN A 161 -17.11 -3.15 2.43
CA ASN A 161 -17.22 -1.69 2.51
C ASN A 161 -18.22 -1.31 3.63
N PRO A 162 -17.73 -0.81 4.80
CA PRO A 162 -16.32 -0.69 5.16
C PRO A 162 -15.66 -2.06 5.31
N ALA A 163 -14.35 -2.14 5.03
CA ALA A 163 -13.57 -3.37 5.19
C ALA A 163 -13.55 -3.81 6.65
N LYS A 164 -13.79 -5.10 6.88
CA LYS A 164 -13.80 -5.72 8.21
C LYS A 164 -12.85 -6.93 8.23
N PRO A 165 -12.21 -7.23 9.36
CA PRO A 165 -11.48 -8.47 9.54
C PRO A 165 -12.35 -9.69 9.24
N ILE A 166 -11.82 -10.59 8.41
CA ILE A 166 -12.41 -11.89 8.09
C ILE A 166 -11.76 -12.96 8.96
N LYS A 167 -10.42 -13.06 8.90
CA LYS A 167 -9.62 -13.97 9.72
C LYS A 167 -8.15 -13.56 9.74
N LYS A 168 -7.38 -14.05 10.71
CA LYS A 168 -5.91 -14.08 10.64
C LYS A 168 -5.47 -15.12 9.61
N ARG A 169 -4.38 -14.87 8.89
CA ARG A 169 -3.75 -15.85 7.99
C ARG A 169 -3.20 -17.04 8.77
N PHE A 170 -2.61 -16.76 9.93
CA PHE A 170 -1.90 -17.72 10.78
C PHE A 170 -2.23 -17.52 12.27
N GLU A 171 -1.75 -18.45 13.11
CA GLU A 171 -1.76 -18.27 14.57
C GLU A 171 -0.77 -17.19 15.01
N ASP A 172 -1.02 -16.60 16.18
CA ASP A 172 -0.25 -15.47 16.70
C ASP A 172 1.25 -15.76 16.79
N LYS A 173 1.62 -16.99 17.18
CA LYS A 173 3.03 -17.39 17.28
C LYS A 173 3.72 -17.39 15.91
N THR A 174 3.03 -17.82 14.86
CA THR A 174 3.56 -17.78 13.49
C THR A 174 3.70 -16.34 13.02
N ILE A 175 2.71 -15.49 13.30
CA ILE A 175 2.75 -14.06 12.95
C ILE A 175 3.92 -13.37 13.63
N GLU A 176 4.13 -13.60 14.93
CA GLU A 176 5.28 -13.07 15.68
C GLU A 176 6.61 -13.43 15.01
N LEU A 177 6.82 -14.72 14.69
CA LEU A 177 8.07 -15.18 14.06
C LEU A 177 8.26 -14.64 12.65
N LEU A 178 7.19 -14.38 11.90
CA LEU A 178 7.24 -13.76 10.58
C LEU A 178 7.54 -12.25 10.64
N LEU A 179 7.02 -11.56 11.65
CA LEU A 179 7.30 -10.15 11.91
C LEU A 179 8.69 -9.93 12.49
N GLU A 180 9.21 -10.91 13.23
CA GLU A 180 10.62 -11.01 13.53
C GLU A 180 11.37 -11.25 12.22
N LEU A 181 11.00 -12.33 11.50
CA LEU A 181 11.25 -12.71 10.10
C LEU A 181 11.86 -11.61 9.25
N LYS A 182 10.98 -10.67 8.88
CA LYS A 182 11.28 -9.63 7.90
C LYS A 182 12.07 -10.18 6.71
N TRP A 183 11.56 -11.27 6.15
CA TRP A 183 12.21 -11.95 5.03
C TRP A 183 12.42 -10.98 3.84
N TRP A 184 11.55 -9.99 3.71
CA TRP A 184 11.64 -8.89 2.73
C TRP A 184 12.85 -7.95 2.92
N ASP A 185 13.55 -8.02 4.06
CA ASP A 185 14.78 -7.28 4.32
C ASP A 185 16.04 -8.11 4.08
N GLN A 186 15.91 -9.40 3.76
CA GLN A 186 17.04 -10.25 3.39
C GLN A 186 17.55 -9.91 1.98
N ASP A 187 18.80 -10.26 1.70
CA ASP A 187 19.41 -10.02 0.40
C ASP A 187 18.95 -11.03 -0.67
N GLU A 188 19.32 -10.76 -1.92
CA GLU A 188 18.90 -11.57 -3.08
C GLU A 188 19.46 -13.00 -3.05
N GLU A 189 20.64 -13.21 -2.45
CA GLU A 189 21.25 -14.54 -2.32
C GLU A 189 20.48 -15.39 -1.31
N TRP A 190 20.11 -14.79 -0.17
CA TRP A 190 19.26 -15.42 0.82
C TRP A 190 17.89 -15.75 0.23
N LEU A 191 17.29 -14.83 -0.53
CA LEU A 191 15.99 -15.06 -1.18
C LEU A 191 16.05 -16.20 -2.20
N ASP A 192 17.06 -16.24 -3.08
CA ASP A 192 17.24 -17.30 -4.09
C ASP A 192 17.43 -18.67 -3.41
N THR A 193 18.12 -18.70 -2.27
CA THR A 193 18.37 -19.93 -1.49
C THR A 193 17.12 -20.47 -0.79
N HIS A 194 16.22 -19.60 -0.33
CA HIS A 194 15.07 -19.97 0.51
C HIS A 194 13.71 -19.84 -0.19
N LEU A 195 13.70 -19.52 -1.49
CA LEU A 195 12.48 -19.22 -2.26
C LEU A 195 11.42 -20.32 -2.13
N GLU A 196 11.81 -21.58 -2.31
CA GLU A 196 10.88 -22.73 -2.23
C GLU A 196 10.26 -22.85 -0.85
N GLN A 197 11.02 -22.56 0.22
CA GLN A 197 10.51 -22.64 1.59
C GLN A 197 9.49 -21.53 1.86
N LEU A 198 9.80 -20.30 1.44
CA LEU A 198 8.93 -19.13 1.61
C LEU A 198 7.53 -19.34 1.01
N VAL A 199 7.43 -20.09 -0.08
CA VAL A 199 6.14 -20.32 -0.79
C VAL A 199 5.45 -21.65 -0.46
N SER A 200 6.10 -22.56 0.27
CA SER A 200 5.58 -23.93 0.47
C SER A 200 5.24 -24.29 1.91
N THR A 201 5.81 -23.62 2.92
CA THR A 201 5.54 -23.93 4.33
C THR A 201 5.56 -22.68 5.22
N TYR A 202 4.88 -22.77 6.36
CA TYR A 202 4.89 -21.79 7.44
C TYR A 202 5.02 -22.46 8.83
N ASP A 203 5.49 -23.72 8.87
CA ASP A 203 5.64 -24.44 10.12
C ASP A 203 6.70 -23.80 11.04
N LEU A 204 6.50 -23.91 12.34
CA LEU A 204 7.33 -23.23 13.33
C LEU A 204 8.79 -23.70 13.33
N GLN A 205 9.08 -24.95 12.93
CA GLN A 205 10.45 -25.43 12.90
C GLN A 205 11.21 -24.81 11.73
N THR A 206 10.58 -24.74 10.56
CA THR A 206 11.16 -24.07 9.38
C THR A 206 11.35 -22.58 9.65
N LEU A 207 10.35 -21.88 10.21
CA LEU A 207 10.48 -20.46 10.55
C LEU A 207 11.64 -20.19 11.51
N LYS A 208 11.82 -21.04 12.54
CA LYS A 208 12.97 -20.93 13.44
C LYS A 208 14.30 -21.14 12.74
N LYS A 209 14.40 -22.10 11.84
CA LYS A 209 15.62 -22.30 11.04
C LYS A 209 15.94 -21.12 10.14
N LEU A 210 14.91 -20.49 9.55
CA LEU A 210 15.07 -19.28 8.75
C LEU A 210 15.50 -18.08 9.60
N LEU A 211 15.05 -18.01 10.85
CA LEU A 211 15.52 -17.00 11.80
C LEU A 211 17.01 -17.16 12.11
N ASP A 212 17.44 -18.40 12.29
CA ASP A 212 18.85 -18.73 12.58
C ASP A 212 19.77 -18.57 11.35
N SER A 213 19.21 -18.41 10.14
CA SER A 213 19.96 -18.30 8.88
C SER A 213 20.13 -16.88 8.36
N ARG A 214 19.71 -15.86 9.12
CA ARG A 214 19.93 -14.45 8.78
C ARG A 214 21.36 -13.98 9.01
#